data_AF-A0A9Q1E4X9-F1
#
_entry.id   AF-A0A9Q1E4X9-F1
#
_cell.length_a   1.000
_cell.length_b   1.000
_cell.length_c   1.000
_cell.angle_alpha   90.00
_cell.angle_beta   90.00
_cell.angle_gamma   90.00
#
_symmetry.space_group_name_H-M   'P 1'
#
loop_
_entity.id
_entity.type
_entity.pdbx_description
1 polymer ?
#
loop_
_entity_poly.entity_id
_entity_poly.type
_entity_poly.pdbx_seq_one_letter_code
_entity_poly.pdbx_strand_id
1 'polypeptide(L)'
;MLACSAYDFYPRGIKMTWLRDGMEVTSDVTSTEELANGNWFYQIHSYLEYTPKSGETISCKVVHKSLPNGKEVKWDPTMSEVERNKVIIGVSGLVLGLIITIAGVVYYKKKSTGRILVPSS
;
A
#
# COMPACT_ATOMS: atom_id res chain seq x y z
N MET A 1 8.80 -2.22 -8.51
CA MET A 1 8.42 -1.28 -9.58
C MET A 1 7.38 -0.32 -9.03
N LEU A 2 7.58 0.98 -9.22
CA LEU A 2 6.59 2.01 -8.87
C LEU A 2 5.86 2.45 -10.14
N ALA A 3 4.61 2.89 -9.98
CA ALA A 3 3.79 3.41 -11.07
C ALA A 3 3.32 4.82 -10.73
N CYS A 4 3.47 5.74 -11.67
CA CYS A 4 2.88 7.07 -11.64
C CYS A 4 1.93 7.19 -12.83
N SER A 5 0.67 7.50 -12.58
CA SER A 5 -0.39 7.52 -13.59
C SER A 5 -1.03 8.90 -13.63
N ALA A 6 -1.23 9.42 -14.83
CA ALA A 6 -2.04 10.62 -15.08
C ALA A 6 -3.25 10.23 -15.92
N TYR A 7 -4.44 10.64 -15.46
CA TYR A 7 -5.72 10.37 -16.10
C TYR A 7 -6.45 11.68 -16.39
N ASP A 8 -7.42 11.61 -17.30
CA ASP A 8 -8.40 12.65 -17.58
C ASP A 8 -7.79 14.04 -17.82
N PHE A 9 -6.63 14.08 -18.48
CA PHE A 9 -5.95 15.33 -18.82
C PHE A 9 -6.24 15.74 -20.27
N TYR A 10 -6.27 17.06 -20.49
CA TYR A 10 -6.43 17.68 -21.80
C TYR A 10 -5.83 19.11 -21.78
N PRO A 11 -5.15 19.57 -22.84
CA PRO A 11 -4.89 18.90 -24.12
C PRO A 11 -3.80 17.82 -24.03
N ARG A 12 -3.47 17.19 -25.18
CA ARG A 12 -2.30 16.31 -25.29
C ARG A 12 -1.00 17.07 -24.97
N GLY A 13 0.02 16.37 -24.49
CA GLY A 13 1.33 16.93 -24.17
C GLY A 13 1.53 17.10 -22.67
N ILE A 14 2.06 16.05 -22.05
CA ILE A 14 2.37 15.98 -20.61
C ILE A 14 3.81 15.54 -20.40
N LYS A 15 4.49 16.10 -19.40
CA LYS A 15 5.82 15.65 -18.97
C LYS A 15 5.71 15.03 -17.59
N MET A 16 6.12 13.76 -17.48
CA MET A 16 6.25 13.04 -16.22
C MET A 16 7.72 12.76 -15.95
N THR A 17 8.19 13.16 -14.77
CA THR A 17 9.59 13.01 -14.36
C THR A 17 9.64 12.31 -13.01
N TRP A 18 10.44 11.26 -12.90
CA TRP A 18 10.76 10.65 -11.62
C TRP A 18 11.88 11.43 -10.94
N LEU A 19 11.71 11.66 -9.64
CA LEU A 19 12.70 12.29 -8.78
C LEU A 19 13.09 11.30 -7.68
N ARG A 20 14.39 11.13 -7.46
CA ARG A 20 14.98 10.45 -6.30
C ARG A 20 15.77 11.49 -5.51
N ASP A 21 15.36 11.73 -4.28
CA ASP A 21 15.94 12.75 -3.39
C ASP A 21 15.97 14.15 -4.05
N GLY A 22 14.93 14.46 -4.83
CA GLY A 22 14.77 15.72 -5.57
C GLY A 22 15.55 15.79 -6.89
N MET A 23 16.35 14.77 -7.24
CA MET A 23 17.10 14.71 -8.50
C MET A 23 16.37 13.89 -9.55
N GLU A 24 16.32 14.39 -10.79
CA GLU A 24 15.72 13.69 -11.92
C GLU A 24 16.43 12.39 -12.24
N VAL A 25 15.65 11.32 -12.38
CA VAL A 25 16.12 9.98 -12.75
C VAL A 25 15.50 9.58 -14.08
N THR A 26 16.35 9.18 -15.01
CA THR A 26 15.95 8.68 -16.33
C THR A 26 16.33 7.22 -16.56
N SER A 27 17.23 6.66 -15.74
CA SER A 27 17.55 5.24 -15.79
C SER A 27 16.39 4.42 -15.24
N ASP A 28 16.13 3.27 -15.84
CA ASP A 28 15.12 2.31 -15.37
C ASP A 28 13.70 2.90 -15.32
N VAL A 29 13.48 3.98 -16.08
CA VAL A 29 12.18 4.61 -16.30
C VAL A 29 11.64 4.14 -17.64
N THR A 30 10.39 3.69 -17.63
CA THR A 30 9.63 3.40 -18.84
C THR A 30 8.30 4.14 -18.80
N SER A 31 7.73 4.47 -19.95
CA SER A 31 6.44 5.14 -20.03
C SER A 31 5.62 4.60 -21.18
N THR A 32 4.30 4.55 -21.01
CA THR A 32 3.38 4.32 -22.11
C THR A 32 3.32 5.56 -23.01
N GLU A 33 2.78 5.41 -24.20
CA GLU A 33 2.34 6.56 -24.99
C GLU A 33 1.12 7.23 -24.32
N GLU A 34 0.84 8.48 -24.71
CA GLU A 34 -0.40 9.17 -24.32
C GLU A 34 -1.58 8.54 -25.08
N LEU A 35 -2.45 7.83 -24.36
CA LEU A 35 -3.62 7.10 -24.87
C LEU A 35 -4.89 7.94 -24.72
N ALA A 36 -5.76 7.93 -25.72
CA ALA A 36 -7.06 8.61 -25.65
C ALA A 36 -8.09 7.74 -24.92
N ASN A 37 -8.88 8.34 -24.03
CA ASN A 37 -9.90 7.67 -23.22
C ASN A 37 -11.24 7.48 -23.95
N GLY A 38 -11.38 7.98 -25.18
CA GLY A 38 -12.63 7.96 -25.95
C GLY A 38 -13.65 9.03 -25.57
N ASN A 39 -13.35 9.86 -24.57
CA ASN A 39 -14.16 10.97 -24.09
C ASN A 39 -13.46 12.34 -24.24
N TRP A 40 -12.55 12.48 -25.21
CA TRP A 40 -11.68 13.65 -25.46
C TRP A 40 -10.54 13.88 -24.46
N PHE A 41 -10.44 13.09 -23.40
CA PHE A 41 -9.30 13.14 -22.48
C PHE A 41 -8.26 12.07 -22.79
N TYR A 42 -7.09 12.22 -22.16
CA TYR A 42 -5.95 11.31 -22.32
C TYR A 42 -5.53 10.70 -20.99
N GLN A 43 -4.77 9.61 -21.08
CA GLN A 43 -4.07 8.97 -19.97
C GLN A 43 -2.64 8.58 -20.38
N ILE A 44 -1.74 8.53 -19.41
CA ILE A 44 -0.37 8.05 -19.57
C ILE A 44 0.12 7.44 -18.24
N HIS A 45 1.01 6.45 -18.34
CA HIS A 45 1.64 5.80 -17.19
C HIS A 45 3.15 5.84 -17.34
N SER A 46 3.84 6.18 -16.25
CA SER A 46 5.29 6.05 -16.13
C SER A 46 5.62 5.08 -15.00
N TYR A 47 6.62 4.24 -15.23
CA TYR A 47 7.07 3.20 -14.33
C TYR A 47 8.55 3.37 -14.02
N LEU A 48 8.91 3.13 -12.76
CA LEU A 48 10.29 3.14 -12.29
C LEU A 48 10.62 1.77 -11.70
N GLU A 49 11.65 1.10 -12.25
CA GLU A 49 12.23 -0.05 -11.55
C GLU A 49 12.91 0.46 -10.27
N TYR A 50 12.43 -0.07 -9.15
CA TYR A 50 12.68 0.52 -7.84
C TYR A 50 13.20 -0.54 -6.89
N THR A 51 14.41 -0.30 -6.38
CA THR A 51 15.03 -1.05 -5.29
C THR A 51 15.11 -0.12 -4.07
N PRO A 52 14.38 -0.42 -2.98
CA PRO A 52 14.33 0.46 -1.80
C PRO A 52 15.69 0.69 -1.14
N LYS A 53 15.97 1.94 -0.79
CA LYS A 53 17.11 2.40 0.00
C LYS A 53 16.59 3.11 1.25
N SER A 54 17.27 2.91 2.38
CA SER A 54 16.85 3.51 3.64
C SER A 54 16.92 5.04 3.56
N GLY A 55 15.83 5.70 3.91
CA GLY A 55 15.73 7.16 3.97
C GLY A 55 15.62 7.88 2.63
N GLU A 56 15.50 7.17 1.51
CA GLU A 56 15.31 7.82 0.21
C GLU A 56 13.89 8.37 0.06
N THR A 57 13.77 9.48 -0.68
CA THR A 57 12.47 10.04 -1.09
C THR A 57 12.30 9.85 -2.59
N ILE A 58 11.26 9.13 -2.99
CA ILE A 58 10.86 9.04 -4.39
C ILE A 58 9.65 9.94 -4.63
N SER A 59 9.64 10.69 -5.72
CA SER A 59 8.46 11.43 -6.16
C SER A 59 8.31 11.43 -7.68
N CYS A 60 7.09 11.69 -8.13
CA CYS A 60 6.75 11.84 -9.54
C CYS A 60 6.25 13.27 -9.77
N LYS A 61 6.96 14.02 -10.62
CA LYS A 61 6.61 15.38 -11.01
C LYS A 61 5.88 15.36 -12.35
N VAL A 62 4.68 15.92 -12.36
CA VAL A 62 3.80 16.03 -13.51
C VAL A 62 3.72 17.50 -13.92
N VAL A 63 4.07 17.79 -15.16
CA VAL A 63 3.94 19.12 -15.78
C VAL A 63 3.00 19.01 -16.97
N HIS A 64 1.95 19.82 -16.95
CA HIS A 64 0.90 19.80 -17.95
C HIS A 64 0.28 21.20 -18.09
N LYS A 65 -0.29 21.54 -19.24
CA LYS A 65 -0.86 22.88 -19.51
C LYS A 65 -1.98 23.26 -18.52
N SER A 66 -2.75 22.28 -18.04
CA SER A 66 -3.79 22.52 -17.02
C SER A 66 -3.24 22.66 -15.59
N LEU A 67 -1.93 22.47 -15.39
CA LEU A 67 -1.24 22.55 -14.10
C LEU A 67 -0.10 23.58 -14.18
N PRO A 68 -0.38 24.89 -14.04
CA PRO A 68 0.62 25.96 -14.23
C PRO A 68 1.86 25.81 -13.34
N ASN A 69 1.69 25.29 -12.12
CA ASN A 69 2.78 25.09 -11.15
C ASN A 69 3.36 23.66 -11.18
N GLY A 70 2.86 22.81 -12.08
CA GLY A 70 3.05 21.36 -12.01
C GLY A 70 2.46 20.73 -10.75
N LYS A 71 2.59 19.41 -10.62
CA LYS A 71 2.19 18.65 -9.44
C LYS A 71 3.25 17.61 -9.14
N GLU A 72 3.79 17.65 -7.93
CA GLU A 72 4.71 16.62 -7.45
C GLU A 72 3.99 15.71 -6.46
N VAL A 73 4.04 14.39 -6.71
CA VAL A 73 3.42 13.37 -5.86
C VAL A 73 4.54 12.55 -5.24
N LYS A 74 4.68 12.61 -3.92
CA LYS A 74 5.64 11.80 -3.17
C LYS A 74 5.13 10.38 -3.01
N TRP A 75 6.00 9.42 -3.26
CA TRP A 75 5.75 8.02 -2.94
C TRP A 75 5.82 7.85 -1.42
N ASP A 76 4.76 7.28 -0.85
CA ASP A 76 4.73 6.89 0.55
C ASP A 76 4.91 5.37 0.64
N PRO A 77 6.02 4.87 1.22
CA PRO A 77 6.24 3.44 1.39
C PRO A 77 5.36 2.83 2.49
N THR A 78 4.64 3.64 3.26
CA THR A 78 3.72 3.10 4.27
C THR A 78 2.57 2.36 3.60
N MET A 79 2.19 1.21 4.17
CA MET A 79 1.01 0.48 3.73
C MET A 79 -0.20 1.42 3.75
N SER A 80 -1.07 1.30 2.75
CA SER A 80 -2.29 2.11 2.72
C SER A 80 -3.07 1.93 4.02
N GLU A 81 -3.82 2.96 4.43
CA GLU A 81 -4.58 2.92 5.69
C GLU A 81 -5.48 1.67 5.77
N VAL A 82 -6.05 1.26 4.64
CA VAL A 82 -6.86 0.06 4.50
C VAL A 82 -6.07 -1.22 4.78
N GLU A 83 -4.87 -1.35 4.20
CA GLU A 83 -4.00 -2.53 4.41
C GLU A 83 -3.50 -2.59 5.84
N ARG A 84 -3.08 -1.45 6.40
CA ARG A 84 -2.66 -1.35 7.80
C ARG A 84 -3.80 -1.77 8.74
N ASN A 85 -5.01 -1.27 8.52
CA ASN A 85 -6.17 -1.61 9.36
C ASN A 85 -6.52 -3.09 9.25
N LYS A 86 -6.44 -3.69 8.06
CA LYS A 86 -6.63 -5.14 7.89
C LYS A 86 -5.62 -5.95 8.71
N VAL A 87 -4.34 -5.54 8.71
CA VAL A 87 -3.30 -6.20 9.52
C VAL A 87 -3.61 -6.07 11.01
N ILE A 88 -3.96 -4.86 11.49
CA ILE A 88 -4.27 -4.62 12.91
C ILE A 88 -5.47 -5.48 13.37
N ILE A 89 -6.54 -5.52 12.58
CA ILE A 89 -7.74 -6.31 12.89
C ILE A 89 -7.38 -7.80 12.93
N GLY A 90 -6.60 -8.28 11.94
CA GLY A 90 -6.14 -9.66 11.89
C GLY A 90 -5.32 -10.06 13.12
N VAL A 91 -4.31 -9.25 13.48
CA VAL A 91 -3.45 -9.51 14.65
C VAL A 91 -4.28 -9.50 15.94
N SER A 92 -5.17 -8.52 16.09
CA SER A 92 -6.03 -8.41 17.27
C SER A 92 -6.94 -9.63 17.43
N GLY A 93 -7.56 -10.09 16.33
CA GLY A 93 -8.39 -11.28 16.31
C GLY A 93 -7.63 -12.56 16.68
N LEU A 94 -6.41 -12.72 16.15
CA LEU A 94 -5.54 -13.86 16.47
C LEU A 94 -5.17 -13.91 17.96
N VAL A 95 -4.79 -12.76 18.55
CA VAL A 95 -4.44 -12.66 19.97
C VAL A 95 -5.65 -12.99 20.85
N LEU A 96 -6.83 -12.43 20.54
CA LEU A 96 -8.05 -12.72 21.28
C LEU A 96 -8.44 -14.20 21.19
N GLY A 97 -8.33 -14.81 20.01
CA GLY A 97 -8.57 -16.23 19.81
C GLY A 97 -7.64 -17.12 20.63
N LEU A 98 -6.35 -16.78 20.70
CA LEU A 98 -5.36 -17.48 21.54
C LEU A 98 -5.72 -17.40 23.03
N ILE A 99 -6.12 -16.23 23.52
CA ILE A 99 -6.49 -16.06 24.93
C ILE A 99 -7.73 -16.91 25.28
N ILE A 100 -8.76 -16.88 24.43
CA ILE A 100 -10.00 -17.64 24.65
C ILE A 100 -9.73 -19.14 24.63
N THR A 101 -8.93 -19.62 23.67
CA THR A 101 -8.58 -21.05 23.56
C THR A 101 -7.77 -21.53 24.77
N ILE A 102 -6.76 -20.77 25.20
CA ILE A 102 -5.96 -21.10 26.40
C ILE A 102 -6.85 -21.15 27.64
N ALA A 103 -7.70 -20.13 27.86
CA ALA A 103 -8.62 -20.08 28.99
C ALA A 103 -9.61 -21.27 28.98
N GLY A 104 -10.15 -21.61 27.81
CA GLY A 104 -11.03 -22.75 27.62
C GLY A 104 -10.35 -24.09 27.95
N VAL A 105 -9.12 -24.29 27.49
CA VAL A 105 -8.33 -25.51 27.79
C VAL A 105 -8.02 -25.63 29.28
N VAL A 106 -7.60 -24.55 29.93
CA VAL A 106 -7.31 -24.54 31.38
C VAL A 106 -8.57 -24.87 32.19
N TYR A 107 -9.70 -24.23 31.86
CA TYR A 107 -10.97 -24.50 32.52
C TYR A 107 -11.42 -25.96 32.33
N TYR A 108 -11.30 -26.50 31.11
CA TYR A 108 -11.64 -27.89 30.81
C TYR A 108 -10.79 -28.86 31.64
N LYS A 109 -9.47 -28.65 31.70
CA LYS A 109 -8.58 -29.50 32.51
C LYS A 109 -8.93 -29.44 33.99
N LYS A 110 -9.13 -28.24 34.55
CA LYS A 110 -9.50 -28.06 35.98
C LYS A 110 -10.82 -28.77 36.31
N LYS A 111 -11.83 -28.67 35.43
CA LYS A 111 -13.12 -29.34 35.60
C LYS A 111 -13.03 -30.86 35.47
N SER A 112 -12.21 -31.36 34.55
CA SER A 112 -11.97 -32.81 34.39
C SER A 112 -11.30 -33.41 35.64
N THR A 113 -10.30 -32.73 36.22
CA THR A 113 -9.67 -33.16 37.48
C THR A 113 -10.67 -33.18 38.64
N GLY A 114 -11.58 -32.20 38.73
CA GLY A 114 -12.63 -32.17 39.75
C GLY A 114 -13.69 -33.27 39.62
N ARG A 115 -13.90 -33.84 38.41
CA ARG A 115 -14.82 -34.97 38.20
C ARG A 115 -14.21 -36.33 38.54
N ILE A 116 -12.89 -36.46 38.50
CA ILE A 116 -12.18 -37.71 38.87
C ILE A 116 -12.11 -37.87 40.40
N LEU A 117 -12.15 -36.78 41.17
CA LEU A 117 -12.09 -36.78 42.63
C LEU A 117 -13.43 -36.97 43.34
N VAL A 118 -14.54 -37.20 42.62
CA VAL A 118 -15.81 -37.62 43.25
C VAL A 118 -15.74 -39.13 43.43
N PRO A 119 -15.59 -39.67 44.65
CA PRO A 119 -15.66 -41.11 44.86
C PRO A 119 -17.10 -41.53 44.57
N SER A 120 -17.29 -42.43 43.62
CA SER A 120 -18.51 -43.22 43.53
C SER A 120 -18.56 -44.14 44.76
N SER A 121 -19.32 -43.74 45.78
CA SER A 121 -19.84 -44.65 46.81
C SER A 121 -20.95 -45.52 46.24
#